data_AF-A0A9X8DKR8-F1
#
_entry.id   AF-A0A9X8DKR8-F1
#
_cell.length_a   1.000
_cell.length_b   1.000
_cell.length_c   1.000
_cell.angle_alpha   90.00
_cell.angle_beta   90.00
_cell.angle_gamma   90.00
#
_symmetry.space_group_name_H-M   'P 1'
#
loop_
_entity.id
_entity.type
_entity.pdbx_description
1 polymer ?
#
loop_
_entity_poly.entity_id
_entity_poly.type
_entity_poly.pdbx_seq_one_letter_code
_entity_poly.pdbx_strand_id
1 'polypeptide(L)'
;MKPRSSTTLSVPRHWLTRGTSITTATILRHLTHMLLSATPEGLTRAGESLRQGRLVAFPTETVYGLGANAFDAKALLSIFEAKGRPLTDPLIVHVPTVDDALALVELDAKGTEMFQTLAT
;
A
#
# COMPACT_ATOMS: atom_id res chain seq x y z
N MET A 1 31.51 10.10 -27.29
CA MET A 1 31.07 9.26 -26.16
C MET A 1 32.19 9.26 -25.13
N LYS A 2 32.05 9.97 -24.00
CA LYS A 2 33.09 10.18 -22.98
C LYS A 2 32.57 9.59 -21.65
N PRO A 3 33.34 8.77 -20.91
CA PRO A 3 32.84 8.10 -19.72
C PRO A 3 32.57 9.13 -18.60
N ARG A 4 31.42 9.01 -17.93
CA ARG A 4 31.05 9.86 -16.80
C ARG A 4 31.98 9.55 -15.62
N SER A 5 32.72 10.58 -15.19
CA SER A 5 33.63 10.56 -14.05
C SER A 5 32.91 10.16 -12.76
N SER A 6 33.46 9.17 -12.06
CA SER A 6 33.09 8.77 -10.70
C SER A 6 33.19 9.97 -9.76
N THR A 7 32.05 10.48 -9.31
CA THR A 7 32.01 11.54 -8.28
C THR A 7 32.32 10.89 -6.94
N THR A 8 33.57 11.04 -6.48
CA THR A 8 33.97 10.62 -5.13
C THR A 8 33.47 11.69 -4.17
N LEU A 9 32.42 11.39 -3.41
CA LEU A 9 32.00 12.24 -2.29
C LEU A 9 33.07 12.17 -1.20
N SER A 10 33.74 13.28 -0.93
CA SER A 10 34.74 13.37 0.14
C SER A 10 34.05 13.37 1.51
N VAL A 11 34.14 12.26 2.23
CA VAL A 11 33.63 12.15 3.60
C VAL A 11 34.66 12.77 4.56
N PRO A 12 34.28 13.66 5.50
CA PRO A 12 35.24 14.30 6.41
C PRO A 12 35.97 13.26 7.28
N ARG A 13 37.30 13.34 7.36
CA ARG A 13 38.18 12.32 7.99
C ARG A 13 37.84 11.97 9.45
N HIS A 14 37.13 12.82 10.19
CA HIS A 14 36.74 12.52 11.57
C HIS A 14 35.56 11.53 11.68
N TRP A 15 34.86 11.22 10.58
CA TRP A 15 33.79 10.21 10.53
C TRP A 15 34.32 8.78 10.31
N LEU A 16 35.63 8.61 10.11
CA LEU A 16 36.26 7.29 9.97
C LEU A 16 36.91 6.87 11.29
N THR A 17 36.09 6.48 12.26
CA THR A 17 36.56 5.71 13.41
C THR A 17 35.97 4.31 13.39
N ARG A 18 36.85 3.32 13.24
CA ARG A 18 36.65 1.86 13.24
C ARG A 18 35.97 1.25 11.99
N GLY A 19 36.77 1.07 10.95
CA GLY A 19 36.93 -0.20 10.24
C GLY A 19 35.67 -1.00 9.84
N THR A 20 34.65 -0.38 9.28
CA THR A 20 33.59 -1.11 8.58
C THR A 20 33.47 -0.60 7.16
N SER A 21 33.88 -1.45 6.21
CA SER A 21 33.60 -1.25 4.79
C SER A 21 32.10 -1.37 4.59
N ILE A 22 31.41 -0.24 4.46
CA ILE A 22 29.98 -0.22 4.12
C ILE A 22 29.91 -0.35 2.60
N THR A 23 29.84 -1.58 2.10
CA THR A 23 29.44 -1.83 0.72
C THR A 23 27.98 -1.42 0.52
N THR A 24 27.64 -0.99 -0.69
CA THR A 24 26.28 -0.58 -1.13
C THR A 24 25.20 -1.61 -0.78
N ALA A 25 25.55 -2.88 -0.61
CA ALA A 25 24.67 -3.96 -0.17
C ALA A 25 24.14 -3.84 1.28
N THR A 26 24.85 -3.12 2.17
CA THR A 26 24.50 -3.04 3.60
C THR A 26 23.39 -2.01 3.89
N ILE A 27 23.22 -1.00 3.03
CA ILE A 27 22.23 0.07 3.20
C ILE A 27 20.80 -0.39 2.84
N LEU A 28 20.63 -1.52 2.14
CA LEU A 28 19.33 -2.06 1.73
C LEU A 28 18.55 -2.79 2.83
N ARG A 29 19.06 -2.83 4.08
CA ARG A 29 18.54 -3.69 5.14
C ARG A 29 17.38 -3.12 5.96
N HIS A 30 16.80 -1.98 5.59
CA HIS A 30 15.66 -1.35 6.30
C HIS A 30 14.50 -0.99 5.36
N LEU A 31 14.24 -1.79 4.32
CA LEU A 31 12.96 -1.71 3.63
C LEU A 31 11.93 -2.51 4.44
N THR A 32 11.06 -1.81 5.17
CA THR A 32 9.92 -2.40 5.90
C THR A 32 8.81 -2.90 4.97
N HIS A 33 8.93 -2.63 3.67
CA HIS A 33 7.94 -2.99 2.66
C HIS A 33 8.53 -3.98 1.65
N MET A 34 7.64 -4.79 1.08
CA MET A 34 7.94 -5.78 0.04
C MET A 34 7.30 -5.31 -1.27
N LEU A 35 8.09 -5.23 -2.34
CA LEU A 35 7.55 -4.95 -3.67
C LEU A 35 7.10 -6.25 -4.33
N LEU A 36 5.84 -6.31 -4.72
CA LEU A 36 5.24 -7.45 -5.39
C LEU A 36 4.96 -7.08 -6.85
N SER A 37 5.32 -7.97 -7.77
CA SER A 37 4.90 -7.87 -9.16
C SER A 37 3.42 -8.24 -9.28
N ALA A 38 2.70 -7.67 -10.25
CA ALA A 38 1.30 -7.98 -10.52
C ALA A 38 1.13 -9.34 -11.26
N THR A 39 1.78 -10.39 -10.76
CA THR A 39 1.60 -11.78 -11.20
C THR A 39 0.57 -12.48 -10.31
N PRO A 40 0.02 -13.64 -10.71
CA PRO A 40 -0.87 -14.42 -9.86
C PRO A 40 -0.30 -14.70 -8.46
N GLU A 41 1.00 -14.96 -8.36
CA GLU A 41 1.71 -15.21 -7.10
C GLU A 41 1.81 -13.93 -6.27
N GLY A 42 2.12 -12.80 -6.90
CA GLY A 42 2.17 -11.50 -6.23
C GLY A 42 0.80 -11.06 -5.71
N LEU A 43 -0.27 -11.26 -6.49
CA LEU A 43 -1.64 -11.00 -6.07
C LEU A 43 -2.06 -11.93 -4.92
N THR A 44 -1.70 -13.21 -4.98
CA THR A 44 -1.94 -14.16 -3.89
C THR A 44 -1.26 -13.69 -2.61
N ARG A 45 0.01 -13.26 -2.70
CA ARG A 45 0.78 -12.78 -1.56
C ARG A 45 0.25 -11.47 -0.98
N ALA A 46 -0.24 -10.57 -1.84
CA ALA A 46 -0.92 -9.35 -1.41
C ALA A 46 -2.21 -9.68 -0.63
N GLY A 47 -3.02 -10.62 -1.15
CA GLY A 47 -4.23 -11.09 -0.47
C GLY A 47 -3.95 -11.76 0.88
N GLU A 48 -2.89 -12.56 0.99
CA GLU A 48 -2.43 -13.11 2.28
C GLU A 48 -2.02 -12.00 3.26
N SER A 49 -1.34 -10.96 2.77
CA SER A 49 -0.92 -9.83 3.60
C SER A 49 -2.13 -9.08 4.17
N LEU A 50 -3.16 -8.83 3.35
CA LEU A 50 -4.42 -8.24 3.81
C LEU A 50 -5.10 -9.11 4.87
N ARG A 51 -5.16 -10.45 4.67
CA ARG A 51 -5.75 -11.39 5.64
C ARG A 51 -4.99 -11.43 6.97
N GLN A 52 -3.70 -11.11 6.96
CA GLN A 52 -2.86 -11.00 8.16
C GLN A 52 -2.97 -9.61 8.84
N GLY A 53 -3.88 -8.75 8.41
CA GLY A 53 -4.06 -7.40 8.95
C GLY A 53 -2.97 -6.41 8.53
N ARG A 54 -2.19 -6.72 7.47
CA ARG A 54 -1.14 -5.83 6.95
C ARG A 54 -1.69 -4.90 5.87
N LEU A 55 -1.03 -3.76 5.71
CA LEU A 55 -1.35 -2.79 4.66
C LEU A 55 -0.76 -3.21 3.32
N VAL A 56 -1.50 -2.95 2.24
CA VAL A 56 -1.05 -3.15 0.86
C VAL A 56 -1.29 -1.88 0.06
N ALA A 57 -0.21 -1.34 -0.54
CA ALA A 57 -0.34 -0.27 -1.53
C ALA A 57 -0.51 -0.88 -2.93
N PHE A 58 -1.47 -0.38 -3.70
CA PHE A 58 -1.77 -0.90 -5.05
C PHE A 58 -2.11 0.23 -6.02
N PRO A 59 -1.76 0.11 -7.31
CA PRO A 59 -2.11 1.10 -8.31
C PRO A 59 -3.62 1.09 -8.59
N THR A 60 -4.18 2.27 -8.86
CA THR A 60 -5.49 2.42 -9.52
C THR A 60 -5.29 3.27 -10.79
N GLU A 61 -6.37 3.58 -11.52
CA GLU A 61 -6.28 4.43 -12.71
C GLU A 61 -5.72 5.82 -12.40
N THR A 62 -6.10 6.41 -11.26
CA THR A 62 -5.80 7.83 -10.97
C THR A 62 -4.72 8.02 -9.91
N VAL A 63 -4.71 7.20 -8.86
CA VAL A 63 -3.77 7.31 -7.74
C VAL A 63 -3.41 5.94 -7.16
N TYR A 64 -2.38 5.87 -6.31
CA TYR A 64 -2.14 4.67 -5.53
C TYR A 64 -3.11 4.59 -4.35
N GLY A 65 -3.75 3.43 -4.21
CA GLY A 65 -4.52 3.04 -3.02
C GLY A 65 -3.61 2.51 -1.92
N LEU A 66 -4.06 2.66 -0.67
CA LEU A 66 -3.50 1.95 0.49
C LEU A 66 -4.67 1.22 1.14
N GLY A 67 -4.68 -0.11 1.01
CA GLY A 67 -5.74 -0.99 1.46
C GLY A 67 -5.36 -1.79 2.70
N ALA A 68 -6.40 -2.23 3.39
CA ALA A 68 -6.38 -3.13 4.54
C ALA A 68 -7.62 -4.01 4.49
N ASN A 69 -7.71 -5.03 5.34
CA ASN A 69 -8.94 -5.80 5.50
C ASN A 69 -10.05 -4.94 6.10
N ALA A 70 -11.14 -4.74 5.36
CA ALA A 70 -12.28 -3.91 5.77
C ALA A 70 -13.02 -4.44 7.02
N PHE A 71 -12.87 -5.74 7.33
CA PHE A 71 -13.50 -6.37 8.49
C PHE A 71 -12.58 -6.45 9.72
N ASP A 72 -11.36 -5.88 9.64
CA ASP A 72 -10.41 -5.85 10.75
C ASP A 72 -10.19 -4.40 11.22
N ALA A 73 -10.79 -4.05 12.34
CA ALA A 73 -10.68 -2.71 12.94
C ALA A 73 -9.22 -2.30 13.21
N LYS A 74 -8.33 -3.24 13.58
CA LYS A 74 -6.92 -2.92 13.83
C LYS A 74 -6.20 -2.58 12.53
N ALA A 75 -6.48 -3.32 11.46
CA ALA A 75 -5.92 -3.05 10.14
C ALA A 75 -6.41 -1.70 9.58
N LEU A 76 -7.68 -1.35 9.82
CA LEU A 76 -8.23 -0.04 9.46
C LEU A 76 -7.56 1.10 10.22
N LEU A 77 -7.36 0.97 11.54
CA LEU A 77 -6.62 1.96 12.33
C LEU A 77 -5.23 2.23 11.75
N SER A 78 -4.53 1.20 11.28
CA SER A 78 -3.22 1.38 10.62
C SER A 78 -3.29 2.21 9.33
N ILE A 79 -4.42 2.23 8.59
CA ILE A 79 -4.59 3.15 7.45
C ILE A 79 -4.64 4.61 7.94
N PHE A 80 -5.43 4.88 8.99
CA PHE A 80 -5.58 6.22 9.53
C PHE A 80 -4.27 6.75 10.08
N GLU A 81 -3.54 5.93 10.84
CA GLU A 81 -2.21 6.24 11.37
C GLU A 81 -1.21 6.50 10.23
N ALA A 82 -1.13 5.60 9.25
CA ALA A 82 -0.16 5.72 8.15
C ALA A 82 -0.41 6.94 7.26
N LYS A 83 -1.67 7.35 7.09
CA LYS A 83 -2.03 8.54 6.29
C LYS A 83 -2.16 9.83 7.10
N GLY A 84 -2.11 9.76 8.43
CA GLY A 84 -2.43 10.88 9.31
C GLY A 84 -3.86 11.42 9.10
N ARG A 85 -4.82 10.53 8.80
CA ARG A 85 -6.23 10.91 8.54
C ARG A 85 -7.04 10.95 9.85
N PRO A 86 -7.94 11.93 10.03
CA PRO A 86 -8.93 11.90 11.09
C PRO A 86 -9.82 10.65 10.99
N LEU A 87 -10.22 10.08 12.13
CA LEU A 87 -11.13 8.92 12.17
C LEU A 87 -12.55 9.24 11.66
N THR A 88 -12.89 10.53 11.54
CA THR A 88 -14.16 11.01 10.99
C THR A 88 -14.23 10.93 9.47
N ASP A 89 -13.10 10.74 8.80
CA ASP A 89 -13.04 10.68 7.34
C ASP A 89 -13.27 9.24 6.87
N PRO A 90 -14.39 8.93 6.21
CA PRO A 90 -14.69 7.56 5.83
C PRO A 90 -13.66 6.99 4.84
N LEU A 91 -13.52 5.67 4.88
CA LEU A 91 -12.72 4.88 3.94
C LEU A 91 -13.65 4.27 2.88
N ILE A 92 -13.10 4.08 1.68
CA ILE A 92 -13.80 3.43 0.56
C ILE A 92 -13.55 1.93 0.65
N VAL A 93 -14.63 1.14 0.69
CA VAL A 93 -14.55 -0.33 0.61
C VAL A 93 -14.56 -0.74 -0.87
N HIS A 94 -13.54 -1.50 -1.28
CA HIS A 94 -13.48 -2.07 -2.62
C HIS A 94 -14.03 -3.50 -2.57
N VAL A 95 -14.95 -3.82 -3.47
CA VAL A 95 -15.55 -5.15 -3.63
C VAL A 95 -15.43 -5.60 -5.08
N PRO A 96 -15.36 -6.92 -5.35
CA PRO A 96 -15.12 -7.41 -6.70
C PRO A 96 -16.38 -7.43 -7.56
N THR A 97 -17.58 -7.43 -6.95
CA THR A 97 -18.85 -7.45 -7.67
C THR A 97 -19.88 -6.49 -7.07
N VAL A 98 -20.91 -6.18 -7.86
CA VAL A 98 -22.07 -5.39 -7.45
C VAL A 98 -22.85 -6.09 -6.33
N ASP A 99 -23.00 -7.42 -6.40
CA ASP A 99 -23.70 -8.21 -5.40
C ASP A 99 -22.98 -8.16 -4.03
N ASP A 100 -21.65 -8.20 -4.03
CA ASP A 100 -20.85 -8.02 -2.81
C ASP A 100 -21.06 -6.63 -2.19
N ALA A 101 -21.25 -5.60 -3.02
CA ALA A 101 -21.56 -4.26 -2.53
C ALA A 101 -22.93 -4.22 -1.86
N LEU A 102 -23.95 -4.77 -2.53
CA LEU A 102 -25.34 -4.82 -2.03
C LEU A 102 -25.45 -5.59 -0.71
N ALA A 103 -24.58 -6.57 -0.47
CA ALA A 103 -24.51 -7.28 0.81
C ALA A 103 -23.95 -6.44 1.97
N LEU A 104 -23.33 -5.29 1.70
CA LEU A 104 -22.66 -4.42 2.69
C LEU A 104 -23.39 -3.10 2.94
N VAL A 105 -24.46 -2.80 2.19
CA VAL A 105 -25.17 -1.52 2.27
C VAL A 105 -26.65 -1.74 2.56
N GLU A 106 -27.24 -0.84 3.34
CA GLU A 106 -28.68 -0.75 3.51
C GLU A 106 -29.21 0.34 2.57
N LEU A 107 -30.04 -0.07 1.61
CA LEU A 107 -30.66 0.82 0.62
C LEU A 107 -32.18 0.74 0.73
N ASP A 108 -32.85 1.88 0.56
CA ASP A 108 -34.28 1.89 0.32
C ASP A 108 -34.60 1.49 -1.14
N ALA A 109 -35.88 1.45 -1.49
CA ALA A 109 -36.32 1.04 -2.83
C ALA A 109 -35.71 1.92 -3.94
N LYS A 110 -35.66 3.23 -3.71
CA LYS A 110 -35.09 4.20 -4.66
C LYS A 110 -33.58 4.06 -4.76
N GLY A 111 -32.90 3.87 -3.63
CA GLY A 111 -31.46 3.64 -3.56
C GLY A 111 -31.06 2.38 -4.31
N THR A 112 -31.85 1.32 -4.19
CA THR A 112 -31.63 0.05 -4.91
C THR A 112 -31.76 0.25 -6.42
N GLU A 113 -32.81 0.92 -6.89
CA GLU A 113 -33.03 1.23 -8.30
C GLU A 113 -31.88 2.07 -8.88
N MET A 114 -31.46 3.13 -8.17
CA MET A 114 -30.34 3.98 -8.58
C MET A 114 -29.03 3.19 -8.62
N PHE A 115 -28.76 2.37 -7.62
CA PHE A 115 -27.53 1.58 -7.54
C PHE A 115 -27.42 0.60 -8.71
N GLN A 116 -28.50 -0.12 -9.00
CA GLN A 116 -28.56 -1.06 -10.13
C GLN A 116 -28.36 -0.35 -11.47
N THR A 117 -29.00 0.81 -11.65
CA THR A 117 -28.89 1.59 -12.90
C THR A 117 -27.47 2.08 -13.15
N LEU A 118 -26.78 2.57 -12.12
CA LEU A 118 -25.42 3.13 -12.24
C LEU A 118 -24.33 2.05 -12.28
N ALA A 119 -24.64 0.82 -11.88
CA ALA A 119 -23.68 -0.28 -11.83
C ALA A 119 -23.57 -1.09 -13.15
N THR A 120 -24.45 -0.81 -14.13
CA THR A 120 -24.45 -1.39 -15.50
C THR A 120 -24.00 -0.37 -16.54
#